data_AF-A0AAW0GPF2-F1
#
_entry.id   AF-A0AAW0GPF2-F1
#
_cell.length_a   1.000
_cell.length_b   1.000
_cell.length_c   1.000
_cell.angle_alpha   90.00
_cell.angle_beta   90.00
_cell.angle_gamma   90.00
#
_symmetry.space_group_name_H-M   'P 1'
#
loop_
_entity.id
_entity.type
_entity.pdbx_description
1 polymer ?
#
loop_
_entity_poly.entity_id
_entity_poly.type
_entity_poly.pdbx_seq_one_letter_code
_entity_poly.pdbx_strand_id
1 'polypeptide(L)'
;MDLKNKACDALLEHRVDTKLKGSKINSILNRLHVAQPKARDDVVREPFIPDAVKSRKKYDKEDPERRRLQRDIEAEEGGAGVYNINMKKDYMLANDEWKDDIIPEIMNGKNIADFIDPDILEKLEALEREEEKLQAEGFYDSEEDIFDSDDEREAAEGKVSREKKLISQITKKAGKHRAPLPRTAGLRTLHELTSGLTKAGLDPSRIQERADALAKVAGEKRKRQREEEDAEMDIDEEAGEGDWMDVDEGGSPNKRVKDNSGAVVAKGAREPKSNRQFAGMRDQAQASKAIKLRNLGQRERNMHARAGESDRAIKTKMPKHLFAGKRKMGKTDRR
;
A
#
# COMPACT_ATOMS: atom_id res chain seq x y z
N MET A 1 -33.19 64.51 -29.62
CA MET A 1 -31.81 63.97 -29.51
C MET A 1 -30.80 64.84 -30.23
N ASP A 2 -31.18 65.54 -31.30
CA ASP A 2 -30.24 66.34 -32.10
C ASP A 2 -29.65 67.56 -31.38
N LEU A 3 -30.44 68.27 -30.57
CA LEU A 3 -29.93 69.37 -29.73
C LEU A 3 -28.91 68.88 -28.70
N LYS A 4 -29.13 67.70 -28.12
CA LYS A 4 -28.21 67.06 -27.19
C LYS A 4 -26.90 66.69 -27.88
N ASN A 5 -26.97 66.08 -29.06
CA ASN A 5 -25.78 65.72 -29.83
C ASN A 5 -24.97 66.97 -30.22
N LYS A 6 -25.63 68.01 -30.77
CA LYS A 6 -24.98 69.28 -31.12
C LYS A 6 -24.32 69.96 -29.92
N ALA A 7 -24.97 69.97 -28.76
CA ALA A 7 -24.39 70.53 -27.53
C ALA A 7 -23.21 69.68 -27.02
N CYS A 8 -23.29 68.35 -27.10
CA CYS A 8 -22.20 67.44 -26.73
C CYS A 8 -21.00 67.59 -27.66
N ASP A 9 -21.22 67.68 -28.97
CA ASP A 9 -20.15 67.81 -29.98
C ASP A 9 -19.43 69.16 -29.84
N ALA A 10 -20.17 70.27 -29.71
CA ALA A 10 -19.58 71.59 -29.48
C ALA A 10 -18.76 71.64 -28.17
N LEU A 11 -19.22 70.96 -27.13
CA LEU A 11 -18.48 70.84 -25.87
C LEU A 11 -17.24 69.95 -26.03
N LEU A 12 -17.32 68.85 -26.79
CA LEU A 12 -16.20 67.96 -27.07
C LEU A 12 -15.10 68.69 -27.85
N GLU A 13 -15.45 69.49 -28.87
CA GLU A 13 -14.51 70.32 -29.62
C GLU A 13 -13.72 71.25 -28.69
N HIS A 14 -14.43 72.04 -27.87
CA HIS A 14 -13.79 72.95 -26.92
C HIS A 14 -12.89 72.22 -25.89
N ARG A 15 -13.32 71.03 -25.43
CA ARG A 15 -12.52 70.21 -24.51
C ARG A 15 -11.30 69.61 -25.19
N VAL A 16 -11.43 69.14 -26.42
CA VAL A 16 -10.31 68.62 -27.22
C VAL A 16 -9.29 69.72 -27.45
N ASP A 17 -9.70 70.94 -27.82
CA ASP A 17 -8.79 72.09 -27.98
C ASP A 17 -8.04 72.43 -26.68
N THR A 18 -8.74 72.41 -25.55
CA THR A 18 -8.13 72.64 -24.23
C THR A 18 -7.13 71.53 -23.89
N LYS A 19 -7.44 70.28 -24.25
CA LYS A 19 -6.55 69.13 -24.06
C LYS A 19 -5.36 69.18 -25.01
N LEU A 20 -5.56 69.64 -26.25
CA LEU A 20 -4.53 69.83 -27.28
C LEU A 20 -3.50 70.90 -26.88
N LYS A 21 -3.93 71.90 -26.12
CA LYS A 21 -3.03 72.90 -25.51
C LYS A 21 -2.25 72.38 -24.30
N GLY A 22 -2.63 71.23 -23.73
CA GLY A 22 -2.01 70.66 -22.54
C GLY A 22 -1.01 69.53 -22.84
N SER A 23 -0.04 69.30 -21.95
CA SER A 23 0.99 68.26 -22.13
C SER A 23 0.49 66.81 -21.93
N LYS A 24 -0.76 66.63 -21.46
CA LYS A 24 -1.37 65.31 -21.19
C LYS A 24 -1.71 64.52 -22.46
N ILE A 25 -1.56 65.09 -23.65
CA ILE A 25 -1.77 64.39 -24.93
C ILE A 25 -0.66 63.37 -25.15
N ASN A 26 0.58 63.71 -24.78
CA ASN A 26 1.75 62.88 -25.05
C ASN A 26 1.67 61.51 -24.34
N SER A 27 0.93 61.41 -23.22
CA SER A 27 0.68 60.13 -22.56
C SER A 27 -0.44 59.30 -23.21
N ILE A 28 -1.32 59.94 -24.00
CA ILE A 28 -2.46 59.30 -24.69
C ILE A 28 -2.11 58.99 -26.16
N LEU A 29 -1.09 59.63 -26.71
CA LEU A 29 -0.68 59.54 -28.12
C LEU A 29 -0.46 58.09 -28.57
N ASN A 30 0.11 57.24 -27.71
CA ASN A 30 0.30 55.81 -27.98
C ASN A 30 -1.02 55.04 -28.20
N ARG A 31 -2.12 55.48 -27.60
CA ARG A 31 -3.46 54.86 -27.77
C ARG A 31 -4.19 55.38 -29.00
N LEU A 32 -3.88 56.62 -29.41
CA LEU A 32 -4.46 57.24 -30.60
C LEU A 32 -3.75 56.78 -31.88
N HIS A 33 -2.46 56.45 -31.77
CA HIS A 33 -1.66 56.00 -32.90
C HIS A 33 -2.06 54.60 -33.36
N VAL A 34 -2.68 54.51 -34.54
CA VAL A 34 -2.99 53.24 -35.22
C VAL A 34 -1.79 52.87 -36.10
N ALA A 35 -1.16 51.72 -35.81
CA ALA A 35 -0.04 51.23 -36.60
C ALA A 35 -0.52 50.73 -37.97
N GLN A 36 0.04 51.27 -39.04
CA GLN A 36 -0.21 50.80 -40.40
C GLN A 36 0.85 49.76 -40.79
N PRO A 37 0.47 48.52 -41.13
CA PRO A 37 1.42 47.51 -41.55
C PRO A 37 2.14 47.93 -42.84
N LYS A 38 3.47 47.92 -42.82
CA LYS A 38 4.27 48.06 -44.05
C LYS A 38 4.23 46.73 -44.80
N ALA A 39 3.85 46.75 -46.07
CA ALA A 39 3.85 45.56 -46.92
C ALA A 39 5.27 44.97 -46.95
N ARG A 40 5.41 43.72 -46.48
CA ARG A 40 6.69 43.01 -46.39
C ARG A 40 6.87 42.02 -47.54
N ASP A 41 5.79 41.31 -47.86
CA ASP A 41 5.72 40.21 -48.84
C ASP A 41 4.47 40.42 -49.72
N ASP A 42 4.44 39.84 -50.93
CA ASP A 42 3.29 39.93 -51.87
C ASP A 42 2.15 38.93 -51.58
N VAL A 43 2.18 38.27 -50.42
CA VAL A 43 1.14 37.29 -50.02
C VAL A 43 -0.07 38.02 -49.45
N VAL A 44 -1.20 37.91 -50.14
CA VAL A 44 -2.49 38.44 -49.69
C VAL A 44 -3.02 37.59 -48.53
N ARG A 45 -3.19 38.22 -47.36
CA ARG A 45 -3.76 37.60 -46.15
C ARG A 45 -5.17 38.13 -45.92
N GLU A 46 -6.12 37.56 -46.64
CA GLU A 46 -7.54 37.91 -46.52
C GLU A 46 -8.18 37.33 -45.24
N PRO A 47 -9.17 38.02 -44.65
CA PRO A 47 -9.94 37.49 -43.55
C PRO A 47 -10.86 36.36 -44.05
N PHE A 48 -10.69 35.15 -43.50
CA PHE A 48 -11.57 34.01 -43.84
C PHE A 48 -12.84 34.03 -42.98
N ILE A 49 -13.94 34.53 -43.56
CA ILE A 49 -15.26 34.53 -42.93
C ILE A 49 -16.15 33.52 -43.68
N PRO A 50 -16.50 32.38 -43.06
CA PRO A 50 -17.39 31.39 -43.67
C PRO A 50 -18.76 31.99 -44.01
N ASP A 51 -19.33 31.59 -45.15
CA ASP A 51 -20.61 32.14 -45.61
C ASP A 51 -21.79 31.80 -44.68
N ALA A 52 -21.70 30.68 -43.96
CA ALA A 52 -22.65 30.29 -42.93
C ALA A 52 -22.75 31.32 -41.79
N VAL A 53 -21.70 32.11 -41.53
CA VAL A 53 -21.72 33.17 -40.51
C VAL A 53 -22.30 34.46 -41.09
N LYS A 54 -22.03 34.76 -42.37
CA LYS A 54 -22.55 35.96 -43.05
C LYS A 54 -24.07 35.92 -43.21
N SER A 55 -24.62 34.75 -43.54
CA SER A 55 -26.06 34.54 -43.73
C SER A 55 -26.83 34.34 -42.42
N ARG A 56 -26.12 34.19 -41.29
CA ARG A 56 -26.75 33.88 -40.00
C ARG A 56 -27.56 35.07 -39.49
N LYS A 57 -28.84 34.83 -39.22
CA LYS A 57 -29.71 35.82 -38.57
C LYS A 57 -29.16 36.16 -37.18
N LYS A 58 -29.22 37.45 -36.82
CA LYS A 58 -28.88 37.93 -35.48
C LYS A 58 -29.82 37.26 -34.48
N TYR A 59 -29.26 36.79 -33.37
CA TYR A 59 -30.07 36.20 -32.31
C TYR A 59 -30.88 37.28 -31.60
N ASP A 60 -32.20 37.09 -31.56
CA ASP A 60 -33.13 37.88 -30.76
C ASP A 60 -33.77 36.99 -29.69
N LYS A 61 -33.89 37.51 -28.46
CA LYS A 61 -34.42 36.78 -27.32
C LYS A 61 -35.95 36.78 -27.30
N GLU A 62 -36.56 37.81 -27.86
CA GLU A 62 -38.02 38.02 -27.84
C GLU A 62 -38.74 37.31 -29.00
N ASP A 63 -37.98 36.79 -29.97
CA ASP A 63 -38.53 36.06 -31.12
C ASP A 63 -39.02 34.64 -30.71
N PRO A 64 -40.28 34.28 -31.00
CA PRO A 64 -40.82 32.94 -30.73
C PRO A 64 -40.12 31.82 -31.53
N GLU A 65 -39.62 32.11 -32.74
CA GLU A 65 -38.92 31.14 -33.60
C GLU A 65 -37.40 31.16 -33.38
N ARG A 66 -36.94 31.65 -32.23
CA ARG A 66 -35.51 31.66 -31.91
C ARG A 66 -34.96 30.23 -31.85
N ARG A 67 -33.70 30.08 -32.27
CA ARG A 67 -32.96 28.83 -32.10
C ARG A 67 -32.84 28.52 -30.61
N ARG A 68 -33.30 27.34 -30.20
CA ARG A 68 -33.12 26.86 -28.81
C ARG A 68 -31.63 26.85 -28.46
N LEU A 69 -31.31 27.47 -27.33
CA LEU A 69 -29.97 27.45 -26.76
C LEU A 69 -29.88 26.35 -25.71
N GLN A 70 -28.68 25.87 -25.44
CA GLN A 70 -28.45 24.88 -24.38
C GLN A 70 -28.96 25.36 -23.01
N ARG A 71 -28.96 26.67 -22.78
CA ARG A 71 -29.50 27.29 -21.57
C ARG A 71 -31.01 27.14 -21.42
N ASP A 72 -31.74 27.17 -22.53
CA ASP A 72 -33.20 26.99 -22.53
C ASP A 72 -33.51 25.50 -22.24
N ILE A 73 -32.74 24.58 -22.83
CA ILE A 73 -32.83 23.13 -22.58
C ILE A 73 -32.49 22.81 -21.11
N GLU A 74 -31.43 23.40 -20.57
CA GLU A 74 -31.05 23.27 -19.16
C GLU A 74 -32.18 23.72 -18.22
N ALA A 75 -32.85 24.83 -18.54
CA ALA A 75 -33.98 25.33 -17.75
C ALA A 75 -35.20 24.41 -17.79
N GLU A 76 -35.45 23.75 -18.93
CA GLU A 76 -36.53 22.77 -19.10
C GLU A 76 -36.25 21.44 -18.37
N GLU A 77 -35.01 20.95 -18.42
CA GLU A 77 -34.61 19.63 -17.90
C GLU A 77 -34.19 19.61 -16.41
N GLY A 78 -34.52 20.66 -15.64
CA GLY A 78 -34.36 20.68 -14.19
C GLY A 78 -33.41 21.75 -13.64
N GLY A 79 -32.90 22.63 -14.50
CA GLY A 79 -32.13 23.81 -14.12
C GLY A 79 -30.69 23.53 -13.72
N ALA A 80 -30.00 24.62 -13.34
CA ALA A 80 -28.58 24.61 -13.01
C ALA A 80 -28.30 23.72 -11.78
N GLY A 81 -27.57 22.63 -11.99
CA GLY A 81 -27.13 21.70 -10.94
C GLY A 81 -27.83 20.33 -10.93
N VAL A 82 -28.96 20.19 -11.62
CA VAL A 82 -29.62 18.87 -11.83
C VAL A 82 -29.37 18.37 -13.24
N TYR A 83 -29.43 19.26 -14.23
CA TYR A 83 -29.20 18.91 -15.62
C TYR A 83 -27.75 18.46 -15.87
N ASN A 84 -27.59 17.28 -16.49
CA ASN A 84 -26.29 16.75 -16.89
C ASN A 84 -26.16 16.77 -18.41
N ILE A 85 -25.15 17.50 -18.91
CA ILE A 85 -24.89 17.65 -20.34
C ILE A 85 -24.18 16.39 -20.84
N ASN A 86 -24.82 15.66 -21.76
CA ASN A 86 -24.13 14.58 -22.49
C ASN A 86 -23.19 15.20 -23.54
N MET A 87 -21.90 15.17 -23.26
CA MET A 87 -20.83 15.67 -24.12
C MET A 87 -20.74 14.95 -25.47
N LYS A 88 -21.20 13.69 -25.55
CA LYS A 88 -21.13 12.88 -26.78
C LYS A 88 -22.18 13.28 -27.82
N LYS A 89 -23.26 13.97 -27.43
CA LYS A 89 -24.43 14.31 -28.28
C LYS A 89 -24.12 15.11 -29.53
N ASP A 90 -23.04 15.89 -29.54
CA ASP A 90 -22.70 16.77 -30.67
C ASP A 90 -21.55 16.24 -31.53
N TYR A 91 -21.08 15.01 -31.28
CA TYR A 91 -20.01 14.43 -32.10
C TYR A 91 -20.51 14.11 -33.51
N MET A 92 -19.66 14.35 -34.51
CA MET A 92 -19.88 13.99 -35.90
C MET A 92 -19.06 12.73 -36.18
N LEU A 93 -19.71 11.56 -36.13
CA LEU A 93 -19.09 10.27 -36.47
C LEU A 93 -19.65 9.77 -37.82
N ALA A 94 -19.05 8.72 -38.38
CA ALA A 94 -19.52 8.12 -39.63
C ALA A 94 -20.93 7.50 -39.48
N ASN A 95 -21.17 6.82 -38.35
CA ASN A 95 -22.50 6.37 -37.94
C ASN A 95 -22.98 7.18 -36.73
N ASP A 96 -24.28 7.35 -36.54
CA ASP A 96 -24.79 8.02 -35.33
C ASP A 96 -25.08 7.03 -34.18
N GLU A 97 -25.15 5.73 -34.48
CA GLU A 97 -25.54 4.69 -33.52
C GLU A 97 -24.49 4.45 -32.42
N TRP A 98 -23.22 4.37 -32.81
CA TRP A 98 -22.08 4.18 -31.90
C TRP A 98 -21.66 5.45 -31.12
N LYS A 99 -22.47 6.51 -31.16
CA LYS A 99 -22.14 7.79 -30.50
C LYS A 99 -22.09 7.67 -28.98
N ASP A 100 -22.90 6.79 -28.41
CA ASP A 100 -22.96 6.57 -26.96
C ASP A 100 -22.02 5.45 -26.49
N ASP A 101 -21.37 4.72 -27.41
CA ASP A 101 -20.48 3.61 -27.08
C ASP A 101 -19.32 4.04 -26.17
N ILE A 102 -18.90 3.13 -25.29
CA ILE A 102 -17.83 3.35 -24.31
C ILE A 102 -16.53 2.81 -24.90
N ILE A 103 -15.55 3.69 -25.11
CA ILE A 103 -14.20 3.32 -25.56
C ILE A 103 -13.45 2.69 -24.38
N PRO A 104 -12.96 1.44 -24.48
CA PRO A 104 -12.16 0.86 -23.42
C PRO A 104 -10.79 1.56 -23.37
N GLU A 105 -10.35 1.98 -22.18
CA GLU A 105 -9.11 2.75 -22.02
C GLU A 105 -7.89 1.86 -21.74
N ILE A 106 -8.06 0.81 -20.93
CA ILE A 106 -6.97 -0.02 -20.42
C ILE A 106 -7.32 -1.50 -20.59
N MET A 107 -6.38 -2.27 -21.14
CA MET A 107 -6.43 -3.73 -21.17
C MET A 107 -5.09 -4.32 -20.72
N ASN A 108 -5.12 -5.26 -19.78
CA ASN A 108 -3.94 -5.99 -19.28
C ASN A 108 -2.74 -5.08 -18.91
N GLY A 109 -3.03 -3.90 -18.33
CA GLY A 109 -2.01 -2.93 -17.92
C GLY A 109 -1.40 -2.10 -19.06
N LYS A 110 -1.91 -2.23 -20.29
CA LYS A 110 -1.55 -1.40 -21.44
C LYS A 110 -2.73 -0.49 -21.81
N ASN A 111 -2.42 0.72 -22.29
CA ASN A 111 -3.44 1.67 -22.74
C ASN A 111 -3.83 1.35 -24.19
N ILE A 112 -5.11 1.35 -24.51
CA ILE A 112 -5.58 1.06 -25.88
C ILE A 112 -5.28 2.20 -26.84
N ALA A 113 -5.32 3.46 -26.37
CA ALA A 113 -5.06 4.64 -27.20
C ALA A 113 -3.70 4.60 -27.91
N ASP A 114 -2.70 3.95 -27.29
CA ASP A 114 -1.35 3.81 -27.85
C ASP A 114 -1.31 2.82 -29.03
N PHE A 115 -2.34 1.98 -29.19
CA PHE A 115 -2.47 0.96 -30.24
C PHE A 115 -3.58 1.31 -31.27
N ILE A 116 -4.10 2.54 -31.29
CA ILE A 116 -5.07 2.96 -32.30
C ILE A 116 -4.31 3.49 -33.52
N ASP A 117 -4.29 2.70 -34.60
CA ASP A 117 -3.66 3.05 -35.87
C ASP A 117 -4.55 2.56 -37.03
N PRO A 118 -4.79 3.37 -38.09
CA PRO A 118 -5.52 2.89 -39.28
C PRO A 118 -4.89 1.64 -39.91
N ASP A 119 -3.57 1.46 -39.83
CA ASP A 119 -2.82 0.40 -40.51
C ASP A 119 -2.43 -0.76 -39.58
N ILE A 120 -3.12 -0.93 -38.44
CA ILE A 120 -2.75 -1.93 -37.43
C ILE A 120 -2.77 -3.38 -37.94
N LEU A 121 -3.70 -3.70 -38.85
CA LEU A 121 -3.84 -5.04 -39.40
C LEU A 121 -2.65 -5.42 -40.29
N GLU A 122 -2.12 -4.48 -41.07
CA GLU A 122 -0.94 -4.71 -41.91
C GLU A 122 0.32 -4.94 -41.05
N LYS A 123 0.46 -4.16 -39.98
CA LYS A 123 1.56 -4.34 -39.01
C LYS A 123 1.47 -5.67 -38.28
N LEU A 124 0.26 -6.12 -37.95
CA LEU A 124 0.02 -7.40 -37.29
C LEU A 124 0.33 -8.57 -38.23
N GLU A 125 -0.09 -8.51 -39.49
CA GLU A 125 0.24 -9.53 -40.50
C GLU A 125 1.75 -9.61 -40.78
N ALA A 126 2.44 -8.47 -40.78
CA ALA A 126 3.90 -8.45 -40.89
C ALA A 126 4.59 -9.15 -39.71
N LEU A 127 4.05 -8.98 -38.50
CA LEU A 127 4.58 -9.58 -37.28
C LEU A 127 4.28 -11.09 -37.21
N GLU A 128 3.07 -11.52 -37.58
CA GLU A 128 2.71 -12.95 -37.67
C GLU A 128 3.64 -13.69 -38.66
N ARG A 129 3.96 -13.08 -39.80
CA ARG A 129 4.91 -13.65 -40.77
C ARG A 129 6.34 -13.74 -40.25
N GLU A 130 6.72 -12.85 -39.33
CA GLU A 130 8.03 -12.91 -38.65
C GLU A 130 8.03 -14.02 -37.58
N GLU A 131 6.97 -14.13 -36.78
CA GLU A 131 6.82 -15.19 -35.79
C GLU A 131 6.76 -16.59 -36.43
N GLU A 132 6.06 -16.75 -37.56
CA GLU A 132 6.03 -18.03 -38.29
C GLU A 132 7.44 -18.46 -38.76
N LYS A 133 8.28 -17.50 -39.18
CA LYS A 133 9.67 -17.78 -39.54
C LYS A 133 10.48 -18.22 -38.33
N LEU A 134 10.35 -17.51 -37.21
CA LEU A 134 11.05 -17.84 -35.95
C LEU A 134 10.60 -19.20 -35.38
N GLN A 135 9.32 -19.53 -35.52
CA GLN A 135 8.80 -20.83 -35.12
C GLN A 135 9.27 -21.95 -36.04
N ALA A 136 9.34 -21.71 -37.36
CA ALA A 136 9.93 -22.65 -38.31
C ALA A 136 11.44 -22.87 -38.07
N GLU A 137 12.14 -21.84 -37.57
CA GLU A 137 13.53 -21.93 -37.13
C GLU A 137 13.70 -22.63 -35.77
N GLY A 138 12.60 -22.99 -35.08
CA GLY A 138 12.64 -23.74 -33.83
C GLY A 138 13.02 -22.89 -32.60
N PHE A 139 12.95 -21.55 -32.67
CA PHE A 139 13.37 -20.66 -31.58
C PHE A 139 12.58 -20.87 -30.27
N TYR A 140 11.34 -21.34 -30.37
CA TYR A 140 10.45 -21.58 -29.22
C TYR A 140 10.40 -23.04 -28.76
N ASP A 141 11.12 -23.96 -29.41
CA ASP A 141 11.35 -25.26 -28.82
C ASP A 141 12.35 -25.07 -27.69
N SER A 142 11.82 -24.91 -26.46
CA SER A 142 12.64 -25.03 -25.27
C SER A 142 13.19 -26.45 -25.25
N GLU A 143 14.49 -26.60 -25.52
CA GLU A 143 15.21 -27.86 -25.37
C GLU A 143 15.01 -28.36 -23.93
N GLU A 144 14.00 -29.19 -23.72
CA GLU A 144 13.91 -30.01 -22.51
C GLU A 144 15.03 -31.04 -22.64
N ASP A 145 16.17 -30.75 -22.03
CA ASP A 145 17.24 -31.71 -21.80
C ASP A 145 16.61 -32.92 -21.07
N ILE A 146 16.40 -34.00 -21.82
CA ILE A 146 15.96 -35.29 -21.28
C ILE A 146 17.09 -35.80 -20.39
N PHE A 147 16.94 -35.60 -19.07
CA PHE A 147 17.87 -36.11 -18.08
C PHE A 147 17.88 -37.65 -18.09
N ASP A 148 19.07 -38.26 -18.12
CA ASP A 148 19.23 -39.70 -18.01
C ASP A 148 18.94 -40.17 -16.57
N SER A 149 18.53 -41.43 -16.41
CA SER A 149 18.08 -42.01 -15.13
C SER A 149 19.12 -42.01 -14.00
N ASP A 150 20.40 -41.79 -14.33
CA ASP A 150 21.49 -41.63 -13.36
C ASP A 150 21.60 -40.20 -12.82
N ASP A 151 21.33 -39.18 -13.62
CA ASP A 151 21.37 -37.78 -13.18
C ASP A 151 20.25 -37.46 -12.19
N GLU A 152 19.07 -38.06 -12.35
CA GLU A 152 17.97 -37.93 -11.38
C GLU A 152 18.31 -38.55 -10.01
N ARG A 153 19.02 -39.68 -10.03
CA ARG A 153 19.49 -40.35 -8.81
C ARG A 153 20.55 -39.53 -8.10
N GLU A 154 21.53 -39.00 -8.84
CA GLU A 154 22.55 -38.12 -8.28
C GLU A 154 21.95 -36.81 -7.75
N ALA A 155 20.94 -36.23 -8.43
CA ALA A 155 20.22 -35.06 -7.95
C ALA A 155 19.44 -35.35 -6.65
N ALA A 156 18.82 -36.52 -6.52
CA ALA A 156 18.11 -36.94 -5.31
C ALA A 156 19.08 -37.16 -4.14
N GLU A 157 20.19 -37.87 -4.35
CA GLU A 157 21.24 -38.05 -3.35
C GLU A 157 21.90 -36.72 -2.94
N GLY A 158 22.10 -35.83 -3.91
CA GLY A 158 22.59 -34.47 -3.70
C GLY A 158 21.68 -33.63 -2.82
N LYS A 159 20.34 -33.72 -3.02
CA LYS A 159 19.35 -33.07 -2.16
C LYS A 159 19.42 -33.60 -0.72
N VAL A 160 19.43 -34.93 -0.54
CA VAL A 160 19.52 -35.58 0.78
C VAL A 160 20.82 -35.21 1.51
N SER A 161 21.94 -35.20 0.80
CA SER A 161 23.24 -34.79 1.33
C SER A 161 23.24 -33.33 1.79
N ARG A 162 22.66 -32.44 0.97
CA ARG A 162 22.54 -31.01 1.26
C ARG A 162 21.65 -30.74 2.49
N GLU A 163 20.54 -31.45 2.62
CA GLU A 163 19.66 -31.37 3.80
C GLU A 163 20.38 -31.81 5.09
N LYS A 164 21.07 -32.96 5.05
CA LYS A 164 21.87 -33.45 6.19
C LYS A 164 22.98 -32.46 6.57
N LYS A 165 23.64 -31.85 5.58
CA LYS A 165 24.64 -30.79 5.80
C LYS A 165 24.02 -29.56 6.46
N LEU A 166 22.85 -29.12 6.03
CA LEU A 166 22.15 -27.96 6.59
C LEU A 166 21.77 -28.19 8.07
N ILE A 167 21.21 -29.35 8.40
CA ILE A 167 20.85 -29.74 9.77
C ILE A 167 22.09 -29.73 10.68
N SER A 168 23.22 -30.25 10.20
CA SER A 168 24.50 -30.24 10.94
C SER A 168 25.04 -28.83 11.20
N GLN A 169 24.81 -27.88 10.28
CA GLN A 169 25.23 -26.49 10.44
C GLN A 169 24.32 -25.73 11.42
N ILE A 170 23.01 -25.97 11.36
CA ILE A 170 22.03 -25.35 12.27
C ILE A 170 22.34 -25.76 13.71
N THR A 171 22.53 -27.06 13.95
CA THR A 171 22.87 -27.61 15.28
C THR A 171 24.19 -27.05 15.84
N LYS A 172 25.22 -26.86 15.00
CA LYS A 172 26.48 -26.22 15.40
C LYS A 172 26.34 -24.72 15.72
N LYS A 173 25.41 -24.01 15.06
CA LYS A 173 25.18 -22.57 15.27
C LYS A 173 24.36 -22.25 16.52
N ALA A 174 23.56 -23.20 17.03
CA ALA A 174 22.69 -23.02 18.19
C ALA A 174 23.42 -22.73 19.52
N GLY A 175 24.73 -22.98 19.61
CA GLY A 175 25.52 -22.87 20.86
C GLY A 175 26.32 -21.58 21.06
N LYS A 176 26.21 -20.55 20.21
CA LYS A 176 27.14 -19.40 20.24
C LYS A 176 26.99 -18.44 21.42
N HIS A 177 25.90 -18.52 22.19
CA HIS A 177 25.61 -17.58 23.27
C HIS A 177 25.82 -18.15 24.69
N ARG A 178 26.23 -19.41 24.83
CA ARG A 178 26.43 -20.07 26.14
C ARG A 178 27.56 -21.09 26.08
N ALA A 179 28.30 -21.27 27.17
CA ALA A 179 29.27 -22.35 27.28
C ALA A 179 28.53 -23.71 27.25
N PRO A 180 28.97 -24.68 26.41
CA PRO A 180 28.36 -26.00 26.38
C PRO A 180 28.61 -26.73 27.72
N LEU A 181 27.56 -27.32 28.28
CA LEU A 181 27.68 -28.18 29.45
C LEU A 181 28.53 -29.42 29.13
N PRO A 182 29.37 -29.89 30.06
CA PRO A 182 30.13 -31.12 29.86
C PRO A 182 29.17 -32.30 29.73
N ARG A 183 29.43 -33.20 28.78
CA ARG A 183 28.56 -34.38 28.51
C ARG A 183 28.47 -35.35 29.68
N THR A 184 29.36 -35.22 30.66
CA THR A 184 29.35 -35.99 31.92
C THR A 184 28.27 -35.50 32.90
N ALA A 185 27.84 -34.24 32.81
CA ALA A 185 26.79 -33.68 33.67
C ALA A 185 25.37 -33.89 33.11
N GLY A 186 25.26 -34.10 31.79
CA GLY A 186 23.98 -34.35 31.12
C GLY A 186 23.61 -35.82 31.12
N LEU A 187 22.50 -36.18 31.76
CA LEU A 187 21.93 -37.52 31.68
C LEU A 187 21.24 -37.71 30.32
N ARG A 188 21.52 -38.82 29.64
CA ARG A 188 20.84 -39.23 28.40
C ARG A 188 19.83 -40.31 28.68
N THR A 189 18.69 -40.25 28.01
CA THR A 189 17.69 -41.31 28.09
C THR A 189 18.10 -42.49 27.22
N LEU A 190 17.73 -43.71 27.62
CA LEU A 190 17.96 -44.92 26.80
C LEU A 190 17.24 -44.82 25.45
N HIS A 191 16.11 -44.15 25.40
CA HIS A 191 15.33 -43.96 24.18
C HIS A 191 16.05 -43.08 23.14
N GLU A 192 16.65 -41.95 23.56
CA GLU A 192 17.43 -41.09 22.66
C GLU A 192 18.67 -41.79 22.12
N LEU A 193 19.32 -42.61 22.95
CA LEU A 193 20.51 -43.35 22.53
C LEU A 193 20.16 -44.49 21.56
N THR A 194 19.10 -45.24 21.82
CA THR A 194 18.64 -46.36 20.98
C THR A 194 18.13 -45.85 19.63
N SER A 195 17.31 -44.82 19.61
CA SER A 195 16.81 -44.19 18.36
C SER A 195 17.93 -43.57 17.50
N GLY A 196 18.98 -43.03 18.13
CA GLY A 196 20.16 -42.53 17.41
C GLY A 196 20.98 -43.63 16.75
N LEU A 197 21.13 -44.78 17.41
CA LEU A 197 21.88 -45.93 16.89
C LEU A 197 21.12 -46.66 15.78
N THR A 198 19.80 -46.85 15.93
CA THR A 198 18.97 -47.46 14.89
C THR A 198 18.91 -46.58 13.63
N LYS A 199 18.84 -45.26 13.79
CA LYS A 199 18.95 -44.31 12.67
C LYS A 199 20.31 -44.34 11.98
N ALA A 200 21.36 -44.79 12.68
CA ALA A 200 22.68 -45.01 12.12
C ALA A 200 22.90 -46.45 11.59
N GLY A 201 21.90 -47.33 11.72
CA GLY A 201 21.96 -48.73 11.26
C GLY A 201 22.69 -49.69 12.21
N LEU A 202 22.80 -49.36 13.51
CA LEU A 202 23.45 -50.19 14.52
C LEU A 202 22.41 -50.79 15.49
N ASP A 203 22.57 -52.07 15.83
CA ASP A 203 21.65 -52.80 16.71
C ASP A 203 21.88 -52.48 18.21
N PRO A 204 20.86 -51.99 18.95
CA PRO A 204 21.03 -51.54 20.34
C PRO A 204 20.73 -52.59 21.43
N SER A 205 20.39 -53.83 21.07
CA SER A 205 19.91 -54.88 21.99
C SER A 205 20.84 -55.11 23.19
N ARG A 206 22.15 -55.25 22.94
CA ARG A 206 23.17 -55.47 23.98
C ARG A 206 23.31 -54.31 24.98
N ILE A 207 22.96 -53.08 24.57
CA ILE A 207 23.01 -51.89 25.43
C ILE A 207 21.75 -51.81 26.29
N GLN A 208 20.59 -52.18 25.74
CA GLN A 208 19.33 -52.26 26.46
C GLN A 208 19.39 -53.30 27.58
N GLU A 209 19.86 -54.51 27.29
CA GLU A 209 20.03 -55.58 28.29
C GLU A 209 20.91 -55.16 29.46
N ARG A 210 22.02 -54.46 29.17
CA ARG A 210 22.92 -53.93 30.20
C ARG A 210 22.26 -52.84 31.04
N ALA A 211 21.46 -51.97 30.42
CA ALA A 211 20.77 -50.90 31.12
C ALA A 211 19.64 -51.44 32.02
N ASP A 212 18.89 -52.43 31.54
CA ASP A 212 17.84 -53.10 32.30
C ASP A 212 18.41 -53.87 33.50
N ALA A 213 19.56 -54.52 33.33
CA ALA A 213 20.28 -55.17 34.43
C ALA A 213 20.70 -54.16 35.52
N LEU A 214 21.23 -52.99 35.12
CA LEU A 214 21.62 -51.93 36.06
C LEU A 214 20.41 -51.26 36.73
N ALA A 215 19.30 -51.09 36.01
CA ALA A 215 18.06 -50.53 36.54
C ALA A 215 17.45 -51.42 37.62
N LYS A 216 17.47 -52.75 37.42
CA LYS A 216 17.00 -53.72 38.43
C LYS A 216 17.82 -53.63 39.72
N VAL A 217 19.15 -53.63 39.62
CA VAL A 217 20.05 -53.54 40.78
C VAL A 217 19.90 -52.19 41.53
N ALA A 218 19.71 -51.08 40.81
CA ALA A 218 19.50 -49.77 41.43
C ALA A 218 18.11 -49.63 42.07
N GLY A 219 17.07 -50.21 41.44
CA GLY A 219 15.72 -50.27 41.98
C GLY A 219 15.63 -51.07 43.28
N GLU A 220 16.34 -52.20 43.36
CA GLU A 220 16.44 -53.02 44.57
C GLU A 220 17.14 -52.28 45.71
N LYS A 221 18.18 -51.48 45.44
CA LYS A 221 18.84 -50.64 46.46
C LYS A 221 17.92 -49.55 47.01
N ARG A 222 17.15 -48.87 46.15
CA ARG A 222 16.17 -47.85 46.61
C ARG A 222 15.03 -48.46 47.41
N LYS A 223 14.62 -49.70 47.09
CA LYS A 223 13.58 -50.40 47.84
C LYS A 223 14.04 -50.76 49.26
N ARG A 224 15.29 -51.21 49.42
CA ARG A 224 15.89 -51.50 50.74
C ARG A 224 16.08 -50.24 51.61
N GLN A 225 16.47 -49.10 51.02
CA GLN A 225 16.59 -47.84 51.77
C GLN A 225 15.24 -47.31 52.29
N ARG A 226 14.15 -47.57 51.57
CA ARG A 226 12.80 -47.15 52.00
C ARG A 226 12.24 -48.02 53.13
N GLU A 227 12.61 -49.31 53.17
CA GLU A 227 12.22 -50.22 54.27
C GLU A 227 13.00 -49.98 55.57
N GLU A 228 14.14 -49.27 55.52
CA GLU A 228 14.99 -48.95 56.68
C GLU A 228 14.60 -47.60 57.34
N GLU A 229 14.03 -46.64 56.58
CA GLU A 229 13.49 -45.37 57.12
C GLU A 229 12.07 -45.51 57.71
N ASP A 230 11.27 -46.49 57.26
CA ASP A 230 9.89 -46.73 57.76
C ASP A 230 9.85 -47.60 59.06
N ALA A 231 11.00 -48.02 59.61
CA ALA A 231 11.09 -48.85 60.82
C ALA A 231 11.59 -48.11 62.09
N GLU A 232 11.88 -46.80 62.00
CA GLU A 232 12.35 -45.97 63.13
C GLU A 232 11.35 -44.87 63.57
N MET A 233 10.11 -44.89 63.08
CA MET A 233 9.03 -44.03 63.61
C MET A 233 7.84 -44.87 64.07
N ASP A 234 7.84 -45.19 65.37
CA ASP A 234 6.67 -45.65 66.12
C ASP A 234 6.46 -44.71 67.33
N ILE A 235 5.20 -44.29 67.57
CA ILE A 235 4.65 -43.29 68.54
C ILE A 235 4.56 -41.86 67.94
N ASP A 236 3.41 -41.21 67.70
CA ASP A 236 2.04 -41.38 68.19
C ASP A 236 0.98 -40.81 67.20
N GLU A 237 -0.22 -41.40 67.29
CA GLU A 237 -1.58 -40.86 67.07
C GLU A 237 -2.09 -40.35 65.69
N GLU A 238 -2.93 -41.21 65.11
CA GLU A 238 -4.35 -40.99 64.75
C GLU A 238 -4.74 -39.88 63.74
N ALA A 239 -5.16 -40.33 62.54
CA ALA A 239 -6.46 -40.03 61.91
C ALA A 239 -6.36 -40.18 60.38
N GLY A 240 -6.52 -41.41 59.89
CA GLY A 240 -6.71 -41.69 58.47
C GLY A 240 -8.14 -42.13 58.20
N GLU A 241 -9.03 -41.18 57.93
CA GLU A 241 -10.19 -41.35 57.04
C GLU A 241 -10.69 -39.98 56.58
N GLY A 242 -10.86 -39.82 55.28
CA GLY A 242 -11.33 -38.56 54.69
C GLY A 242 -11.19 -38.55 53.17
N ASP A 243 -12.08 -39.29 52.52
CA ASP A 243 -12.52 -39.02 51.15
C ASP A 243 -13.10 -37.59 51.11
N TRP A 244 -12.24 -36.60 50.82
CA TRP A 244 -12.66 -35.22 50.59
C TRP A 244 -12.80 -34.99 49.08
N MET A 245 -14.05 -35.09 48.63
CA MET A 245 -14.54 -34.41 47.43
C MET A 245 -14.20 -32.91 47.50
N ASP A 246 -13.23 -32.47 46.71
CA ASP A 246 -13.02 -31.05 46.43
C ASP A 246 -13.91 -30.66 45.23
N VAL A 247 -15.20 -30.52 45.50
CA VAL A 247 -16.11 -29.78 44.62
C VAL A 247 -15.94 -28.31 44.99
N ASP A 248 -14.99 -27.64 44.33
CA ASP A 248 -15.00 -26.19 44.25
C ASP A 248 -15.16 -25.75 42.80
N GLU A 249 -16.36 -25.24 42.56
CA GLU A 249 -16.83 -24.52 41.39
C GLU A 249 -15.96 -23.28 41.16
N GLY A 250 -15.36 -23.16 39.97
CA GLY A 250 -14.65 -21.94 39.55
C GLY A 250 -13.13 -21.98 39.67
N GLY A 251 -12.50 -22.96 39.01
CA GLY A 251 -11.05 -23.03 38.86
C GLY A 251 -10.43 -21.75 38.30
N SER A 252 -9.56 -21.12 39.09
CA SER A 252 -8.50 -20.24 38.59
C SER A 252 -7.16 -20.97 38.76
N PRO A 253 -6.61 -21.61 37.73
CA PRO A 253 -5.29 -22.23 37.86
C PRO A 253 -4.25 -21.14 38.11
N ASN A 254 -3.52 -21.25 39.23
CA ASN A 254 -2.31 -20.47 39.55
C ASN A 254 -1.13 -20.83 38.62
N LYS A 255 -1.35 -20.82 37.30
CA LYS A 255 -0.30 -20.89 36.29
C LYS A 255 -0.35 -19.61 35.48
N ARG A 256 0.74 -18.84 35.58
CA ARG A 256 1.03 -17.62 34.83
C ARG A 256 0.78 -17.87 33.34
N VAL A 257 -0.36 -17.45 32.84
CA VAL A 257 -0.59 -17.33 31.40
C VAL A 257 0.28 -16.18 30.93
N LYS A 258 1.12 -16.48 29.95
CA LYS A 258 2.04 -15.52 29.35
C LYS A 258 1.21 -14.70 28.36
N ASP A 259 0.90 -13.46 28.71
CA ASP A 259 0.33 -12.52 27.74
C ASP A 259 1.33 -12.26 26.60
N ASN A 260 0.80 -12.03 25.40
CA ASN A 260 1.52 -11.91 24.12
C ASN A 260 2.54 -10.75 24.04
N SER A 261 2.75 -9.99 25.12
CA SER A 261 3.68 -8.86 25.16
C SER A 261 5.08 -9.20 25.66
N GLY A 262 5.34 -10.43 26.14
CA GLY A 262 6.69 -10.87 26.50
C GLY A 262 7.39 -10.06 27.59
N ALA A 263 6.70 -9.14 28.27
CA ALA A 263 7.26 -8.30 29.29
C ALA A 263 7.26 -9.02 30.65
N VAL A 264 8.42 -9.10 31.29
CA VAL A 264 8.54 -9.53 32.69
C VAL A 264 8.00 -8.39 33.54
N VAL A 265 6.78 -8.54 34.06
CA VAL A 265 6.20 -7.58 35.02
C VAL A 265 7.02 -7.66 36.31
N ALA A 266 7.81 -6.63 36.57
CA ALA A 266 8.48 -6.44 37.85
C ALA A 266 7.42 -6.22 38.94
N LYS A 267 7.39 -7.08 39.94
CA LYS A 267 6.49 -6.96 41.10
C LYS A 267 6.97 -5.73 41.91
N GLY A 268 6.19 -4.65 41.93
CA GLY A 268 6.38 -3.55 42.90
C GLY A 268 6.49 -2.12 42.40
N ALA A 269 6.04 -1.77 41.18
CA ALA A 269 5.86 -0.36 40.81
C ALA A 269 4.44 0.10 41.13
N ARG A 270 4.28 1.36 41.56
CA ARG A 270 3.00 2.01 41.89
C ARG A 270 2.05 2.02 40.68
N GLU A 271 1.36 0.91 40.43
CA GLU A 271 0.28 0.88 39.45
C GLU A 271 -0.97 1.49 40.08
N PRO A 272 -1.71 2.34 39.34
CA PRO A 272 -2.98 2.87 39.85
C PRO A 272 -3.93 1.71 40.14
N LYS A 273 -4.57 1.73 41.32
CA LYS A 273 -5.51 0.70 41.79
C LYS A 273 -6.63 0.34 40.80
N SER A 274 -6.95 1.23 39.86
CA SER A 274 -7.95 0.99 38.82
C SER A 274 -7.47 1.48 37.46
N ASN A 275 -7.80 0.71 36.41
CA ASN A 275 -7.53 1.10 35.04
C ASN A 275 -8.53 2.19 34.60
N ARG A 276 -8.04 3.43 34.48
CA ARG A 276 -8.83 4.60 34.07
C ARG A 276 -9.54 4.43 32.73
N GLN A 277 -9.03 3.57 31.85
CA GLN A 277 -9.62 3.33 30.51
C GLN A 277 -10.98 2.63 30.59
N PHE A 278 -11.20 1.83 31.64
CA PHE A 278 -12.41 1.01 31.79
C PHE A 278 -13.28 1.43 32.97
N ALA A 279 -12.79 2.32 33.85
CA ALA A 279 -13.48 2.71 35.08
C ALA A 279 -14.87 3.36 34.86
N GLY A 280 -15.14 3.89 33.66
CA GLY A 280 -16.42 4.52 33.31
C GLY A 280 -17.31 3.67 32.39
N MET A 281 -16.98 2.40 32.14
CA MET A 281 -17.78 1.54 31.27
C MET A 281 -18.55 0.50 32.09
N ARG A 282 -19.81 0.28 31.71
CA ARG A 282 -20.73 -0.60 32.44
C ARG A 282 -20.39 -2.07 32.23
N ASP A 283 -20.20 -2.46 30.96
CA ASP A 283 -19.98 -3.86 30.56
C ASP A 283 -18.71 -4.03 29.71
N GLN A 284 -18.20 -5.26 29.67
CA GLN A 284 -17.12 -5.66 28.77
C GLN A 284 -17.46 -5.45 27.28
N ALA A 285 -18.73 -5.58 26.91
CA ALA A 285 -19.21 -5.28 25.56
C ALA A 285 -18.98 -3.79 25.20
N GLN A 286 -19.28 -2.88 26.11
CA GLN A 286 -19.03 -1.45 25.95
C GLN A 286 -17.53 -1.16 25.85
N ALA A 287 -16.72 -1.84 26.67
CA ALA A 287 -15.26 -1.77 26.61
C ALA A 287 -14.70 -2.18 25.24
N SER A 288 -15.18 -3.29 24.68
CA SER A 288 -14.78 -3.76 23.35
C SER A 288 -15.14 -2.77 22.25
N LYS A 289 -16.33 -2.14 22.34
CA LYS A 289 -16.81 -1.15 21.37
C LYS A 289 -15.98 0.13 21.43
N ALA A 290 -15.62 0.60 22.63
CA ALA A 290 -14.75 1.76 22.81
C ALA A 290 -13.35 1.52 22.24
N ILE A 291 -12.78 0.32 22.40
CA ILE A 291 -11.49 -0.04 21.79
C ILE A 291 -11.59 -0.02 20.26
N LYS A 292 -12.67 -0.56 19.68
CA LYS A 292 -12.91 -0.52 18.22
C LYS A 292 -12.99 0.92 17.69
N LEU A 293 -13.73 1.80 18.37
CA LEU A 293 -13.84 3.21 18.01
C LEU A 293 -12.50 3.96 18.12
N ARG A 294 -11.73 3.69 19.19
CA ARG A 294 -10.38 4.24 19.35
C ARG A 294 -9.47 3.82 18.19
N ASN A 295 -9.47 2.54 17.84
CA ASN A 295 -8.64 2.01 16.75
C ASN A 295 -9.09 2.58 15.39
N LEU A 296 -10.40 2.79 15.18
CA LEU A 296 -10.93 3.45 13.99
C LEU A 296 -10.42 4.90 13.88
N GLY A 297 -10.48 5.67 14.97
CA GLY A 297 -9.99 7.05 15.00
C GLY A 297 -8.46 7.19 14.84
N GLN A 298 -7.69 6.13 15.10
CA GLN A 298 -6.24 6.12 14.89
C GLN A 298 -5.83 5.90 13.42
N ARG A 299 -6.74 5.40 12.56
CA ARG A 299 -6.39 5.01 11.18
C ARG A 299 -5.82 6.15 10.34
N GLU A 300 -6.43 7.34 10.41
CA GLU A 300 -5.97 8.50 9.64
C GLU A 300 -4.53 8.90 9.98
N ARG A 301 -4.20 8.94 11.28
CA ARG A 301 -2.84 9.26 11.74
C ARG A 301 -1.84 8.17 11.36
N ASN A 302 -2.24 6.91 11.44
CA ASN A 302 -1.39 5.78 11.06
C ASN A 302 -1.14 5.75 9.55
N MET A 303 -2.13 6.12 8.73
CA MET A 303 -1.98 6.29 7.29
C MET A 303 -0.94 7.37 6.95
N HIS A 304 -0.89 8.44 7.73
CA HIS A 304 0.15 9.47 7.64
C HIS A 304 1.47 9.12 8.36
N ALA A 305 1.62 7.88 8.84
CA ALA A 305 2.79 7.38 9.58
C ALA A 305 3.22 8.28 10.75
N ARG A 306 2.25 8.86 11.47
CA ARG A 306 2.53 9.65 12.68
C ARG A 306 3.02 8.74 13.80
N ALA A 307 3.99 9.20 14.59
CA ALA A 307 4.52 8.42 15.71
C ALA A 307 3.48 8.19 16.83
N GLY A 308 2.50 9.07 16.95
CA GLY A 308 1.42 8.98 17.93
C GLY A 308 0.48 10.18 17.85
N GLU A 309 -0.40 10.31 18.84
CA GLU A 309 -1.34 11.43 18.91
C GLU A 309 -0.67 12.78 19.21
N SER A 310 0.51 12.75 19.81
CA SER A 310 1.30 13.93 20.13
C SER A 310 2.09 14.47 18.93
N ASP A 311 2.33 13.64 17.90
CA ASP A 311 3.11 14.02 16.72
C ASP A 311 2.29 14.89 15.76
N ARG A 312 2.40 16.19 15.97
CA ARG A 312 1.73 17.24 15.18
C ARG A 312 2.74 18.08 14.38
N ALA A 313 3.93 17.55 14.10
CA ALA A 313 4.96 18.30 13.39
C ALA A 313 4.54 18.62 11.94
N ILE A 314 4.66 19.90 11.56
CA ILE A 314 4.41 20.39 10.20
C ILE A 314 5.77 20.61 9.52
N LYS A 315 6.11 19.78 8.54
CA LYS A 315 7.35 19.91 7.78
C LYS A 315 7.20 20.98 6.69
N THR A 316 8.25 21.74 6.44
CA THR A 316 8.30 22.72 5.36
C THR A 316 8.49 22.01 4.01
N LYS A 317 7.51 22.12 3.09
CA LYS A 317 7.59 21.48 1.76
C LYS A 317 8.64 22.13 0.86
N MET A 318 8.79 23.45 0.93
CA MET A 318 9.74 24.22 0.13
C MET A 318 10.64 25.08 1.03
N PRO A 319 11.76 24.53 1.53
CA PRO A 319 12.71 25.30 2.30
C PRO A 319 13.35 26.42 1.47
N LYS A 320 13.28 27.66 1.97
CA LYS A 320 13.75 28.86 1.24
C LYS A 320 15.20 28.74 0.77
N HIS A 321 16.10 28.18 1.58
CA HIS A 321 17.53 28.06 1.23
C HIS A 321 17.81 27.10 0.06
N LEU A 322 16.84 26.27 -0.35
CA LEU A 322 16.96 25.41 -1.53
C LEU A 322 16.43 26.08 -2.80
N PHE A 323 15.37 26.89 -2.68
CA PHE A 323 14.60 27.40 -3.82
C PHE A 323 14.79 28.91 -4.09
N ALA A 324 15.36 29.65 -3.13
CA ALA A 324 15.59 31.09 -3.27
C ALA A 324 17.10 31.39 -3.40
N GLY A 325 17.44 32.18 -4.42
CA GLY A 325 18.83 32.59 -4.70
C GLY A 325 19.42 31.87 -5.91
N LYS A 326 20.47 32.46 -6.48
CA LYS A 326 21.27 31.86 -7.56
C LYS A 326 22.71 31.78 -7.08
N ARG A 327 23.40 30.67 -7.38
CA ARG A 327 24.83 30.51 -7.09
C ARG A 327 25.60 31.54 -7.91
N LYS A 328 26.37 32.40 -7.23
CA LYS A 328 27.27 33.38 -7.85
C LYS A 328 28.70 32.83 -7.90
N MET A 329 29.57 33.47 -8.68
CA MET A 329 31.00 33.17 -8.66
C MET A 329 31.58 33.61 -7.32
N GLY A 330 32.03 32.67 -6.48
CA GLY A 330 32.53 32.93 -5.12
C GLY A 330 32.06 31.90 -4.09
N LYS A 331 31.85 32.36 -2.85
CA LYS A 331 31.43 31.51 -1.72
C LYS A 331 30.04 30.92 -1.97
N THR A 332 29.92 29.61 -1.74
CA THR A 332 28.67 28.82 -1.88
C THR A 332 28.04 28.58 -0.52
N ASP A 333 26.70 28.47 -0.48
CA ASP A 333 25.92 28.27 0.76
C ASP A 333 26.02 26.84 1.32
N ARG A 334 26.36 25.87 0.46
CA ARG A 334 26.57 24.47 0.82
C ARG A 334 27.89 23.96 0.26
N ARG A 335 28.53 23.07 1.01
CA ARG A 335 29.80 22.42 0.68
C ARG A 335 29.68 21.53 -0.55
#